data_AF-A0A971VY86-F1
#
_entry.id   AF-A0A971VY86-F1
#
_cell.length_a   1.000
_cell.length_b   1.000
_cell.length_c   1.000
_cell.angle_alpha   90.00
_cell.angle_beta   90.00
_cell.angle_gamma   90.00
#
_symmetry.space_group_name_H-M   'P 1'
#
loop_
_entity.id
_entity.type
_entity.pdbx_description
1 polymer ?
#
loop_
_entity_poly.entity_id
_entity_poly.type
_entity_poly.pdbx_seq_one_letter_code
_entity_poly.pdbx_strand_id
1 'polypeptide(L)'
;MEEKQENAGQSTLRISKIRKELLACYATASVFLYGVISVDEFVDVFNHYENAKTDREEATLALQRLAKTDDVEYSIFHDIISGPTYQPRFFEYEEDVKSIRQNQKGKPRYLPDRAEFLRYVNPLYIEPKKPYADLKTYILKNRLTKKGEGLDGVDGDIIDLQEMIQEGIDIRNCIEYFTENDYVFNGLDDLNRFVQVLSNTYNNTRLYYNNGFTPDEIFERFERPKLKPLPKEPFNIPTIPKVGRNDPCPCGSGLKYKRCHGK
;
A
#
# COMPACT_ATOMS: atom_id res chain seq x y z
N MET A 1 43.00 -6.65 -29.35
CA MET A 1 41.69 -7.24 -29.06
C MET A 1 40.74 -6.08 -28.82
N GLU A 2 40.11 -5.62 -29.90
CA GLU A 2 39.09 -4.56 -29.84
C GLU A 2 37.75 -5.25 -29.59
N GLU A 3 37.15 -5.00 -28.43
CA GLU A 3 35.78 -5.39 -28.14
C GLU A 3 34.83 -4.55 -28.99
N LYS A 4 34.15 -5.23 -29.91
CA LYS A 4 33.03 -4.68 -30.67
C LYS A 4 31.93 -4.29 -29.69
N GLN A 5 31.67 -3.00 -29.57
CA GLN A 5 30.39 -2.50 -29.06
C GLN A 5 29.27 -3.03 -29.96
N GLU A 6 28.44 -3.93 -29.42
CA GLU A 6 27.17 -4.30 -30.01
C GLU A 6 26.25 -3.07 -30.02
N ASN A 7 26.18 -2.45 -31.19
CA ASN A 7 25.24 -1.39 -31.49
C ASN A 7 23.86 -2.04 -31.67
N ALA A 8 23.11 -2.22 -30.57
CA ALA A 8 21.73 -2.69 -30.62
C ALA A 8 20.90 -1.69 -31.45
N GLY A 9 20.38 -2.15 -32.59
CA GLY A 9 19.65 -1.32 -33.53
C GLY A 9 18.49 -0.59 -32.85
N GLN A 10 18.50 0.75 -32.90
CA GLN A 10 17.39 1.56 -32.43
C GLN A 10 16.16 1.24 -33.29
N SER A 11 15.11 0.67 -32.69
CA SER A 11 13.82 0.40 -33.34
C SER A 11 13.30 1.69 -34.00
N THR A 12 13.00 1.60 -35.30
CA THR A 12 12.52 2.69 -36.15
C THR A 12 11.02 2.93 -36.03
N LEU A 13 10.34 2.28 -35.07
CA LEU A 13 8.91 2.43 -34.86
C LEU A 13 8.56 3.90 -34.61
N ARG A 14 7.79 4.46 -35.54
CA ARG A 14 7.32 5.84 -35.51
C ARG A 14 6.03 5.93 -34.69
N ILE A 15 6.16 6.44 -33.48
CA ILE A 15 5.03 6.63 -32.55
C ILE A 15 4.68 8.12 -32.52
N SER A 16 3.40 8.45 -32.72
CA SER A 16 2.94 9.84 -32.71
C SER A 16 3.12 10.49 -31.33
N LYS A 17 3.23 11.82 -31.28
CA LYS A 17 3.37 12.56 -30.00
C LYS A 17 2.19 12.27 -29.07
N ILE A 18 0.96 12.40 -29.58
CA ILE A 18 -0.29 12.14 -28.85
C ILE A 18 -0.33 10.72 -28.29
N ARG A 19 0.14 9.73 -29.06
CA ARG A 19 0.15 8.33 -28.61
C ARG A 19 1.14 8.09 -27.48
N LYS A 20 2.33 8.70 -27.54
CA LYS A 20 3.30 8.64 -26.45
C LYS A 20 2.77 9.31 -25.19
N GLU A 21 2.17 10.49 -25.32
CA GLU A 21 1.57 11.22 -24.19
C GLU A 21 0.43 10.41 -23.54
N LEU A 22 -0.41 9.76 -24.35
CA LEU A 22 -1.46 8.88 -23.83
C LEU A 22 -0.87 7.70 -23.03
N LEU A 23 0.13 6.99 -23.59
CA LEU A 23 0.82 5.90 -22.90
C LEU A 23 1.46 6.39 -21.59
N ALA A 24 2.09 7.57 -21.60
CA ALA A 24 2.66 8.19 -20.42
C ALA A 24 1.61 8.51 -19.36
N CYS A 25 0.44 9.06 -19.73
CA CYS A 25 -0.65 9.30 -18.77
C CYS A 25 -1.08 8.00 -18.07
N TYR A 26 -1.24 6.91 -18.82
CA TYR A 26 -1.57 5.61 -18.22
C TYR A 26 -0.43 5.06 -17.36
N ALA A 27 0.83 5.27 -17.73
CA ALA A 27 1.98 4.84 -16.96
C ALA A 27 2.05 5.59 -15.63
N THR A 28 1.88 6.92 -15.66
CA THR A 28 1.77 7.77 -14.47
C THR A 28 0.64 7.30 -13.54
N ALA A 29 -0.58 7.14 -14.08
CA ALA A 29 -1.69 6.63 -13.27
C ALA A 29 -1.43 5.24 -12.69
N SER A 30 -0.76 4.36 -13.45
CA SER A 30 -0.38 3.02 -12.99
C SER A 30 0.59 3.08 -11.83
N VAL A 31 1.62 3.93 -11.88
CA VAL A 31 2.62 3.99 -10.80
C VAL A 31 2.08 4.65 -9.53
N PHE A 32 1.17 5.62 -9.63
CA PHE A 32 0.52 6.19 -8.44
C PHE A 32 -0.54 5.27 -7.81
N LEU A 33 -1.09 4.32 -8.57
CA LEU A 33 -2.04 3.33 -8.03
C LEU A 33 -1.35 2.04 -7.56
N TYR A 34 -0.28 1.61 -8.23
CA TYR A 34 0.35 0.30 -8.02
C TYR A 34 1.77 0.38 -7.47
N GLY A 35 2.40 1.56 -7.44
CA GLY A 35 3.80 1.78 -7.05
C GLY A 35 4.78 1.32 -8.14
N VAL A 36 4.69 0.05 -8.50
CA VAL A 36 5.48 -0.62 -9.55
C VAL A 36 4.60 -1.57 -10.37
N ILE A 37 4.91 -1.70 -11.66
CA ILE A 37 4.20 -2.58 -12.60
C ILE A 37 5.17 -3.06 -13.68
N SER A 38 5.01 -4.30 -14.16
CA SER A 38 5.82 -4.73 -15.32
C SER A 38 5.29 -4.10 -16.62
N VAL A 39 6.11 -4.03 -17.66
CA VAL A 39 5.66 -3.54 -18.98
C VAL A 39 4.50 -4.38 -19.52
N ASP A 40 4.52 -5.70 -19.33
CA ASP A 40 3.43 -6.57 -19.81
C ASP A 40 2.12 -6.30 -19.07
N GLU A 41 2.18 -6.15 -17.74
CA GLU A 41 1.00 -5.81 -16.96
C GLU A 41 0.48 -4.40 -17.29
N PHE A 42 1.37 -3.46 -17.57
CA PHE A 42 0.98 -2.13 -18.06
C PHE A 42 0.26 -2.22 -19.42
N VAL A 43 0.76 -3.06 -20.34
CA VAL A 43 0.09 -3.31 -21.62
C VAL A 43 -1.32 -3.87 -21.38
N ASP A 44 -1.48 -4.81 -20.44
CA ASP A 44 -2.79 -5.35 -20.06
C ASP A 44 -3.72 -4.27 -19.50
N VAL A 45 -3.23 -3.42 -18.59
CA VAL A 45 -3.99 -2.29 -18.02
C VAL A 45 -4.41 -1.31 -19.11
N PHE A 46 -3.48 -0.89 -19.97
CA PHE A 46 -3.78 0.03 -21.07
C PHE A 46 -4.82 -0.57 -22.02
N ASN A 47 -4.63 -1.83 -22.38
CA ASN A 47 -5.52 -2.57 -23.27
C ASN A 47 -6.88 -2.89 -22.64
N HIS A 48 -7.00 -2.88 -21.32
CA HIS A 48 -8.30 -2.98 -20.66
C HIS A 48 -9.17 -1.75 -20.96
N TYR A 49 -8.59 -0.55 -20.94
CA TYR A 49 -9.32 0.71 -21.07
C TYR A 49 -9.43 1.25 -22.50
N GLU A 50 -8.41 1.06 -23.33
CA GLU A 50 -8.34 1.67 -24.65
C GLU A 50 -8.77 0.72 -25.77
N ASN A 51 -9.50 1.23 -26.75
CA ASN A 51 -9.86 0.45 -27.95
C ASN A 51 -8.65 0.21 -28.85
N ALA A 52 -7.84 1.25 -29.06
CA ALA A 52 -6.60 1.17 -29.82
C ALA A 52 -5.48 0.57 -28.94
N LYS A 53 -5.34 -0.76 -29.01
CA LYS A 53 -4.42 -1.54 -28.18
C LYS A 53 -2.96 -1.14 -28.40
N THR A 54 -2.13 -1.35 -27.38
CA THR A 54 -0.67 -1.25 -27.42
C THR A 54 -0.06 -2.64 -27.28
N ASP A 55 1.21 -2.77 -27.61
CA ASP A 55 2.03 -3.94 -27.31
C ASP A 55 3.26 -3.54 -26.49
N ARG A 56 4.07 -4.54 -26.12
CA ARG A 56 5.28 -4.37 -25.31
C ARG A 56 6.30 -3.47 -26.01
N GLU A 57 6.49 -3.61 -27.32
CA GLU A 57 7.50 -2.84 -28.06
C GLU A 57 7.09 -1.37 -28.14
N GLU A 58 5.84 -1.08 -28.53
CA GLU A 58 5.29 0.27 -28.59
C GLU A 58 5.36 0.95 -27.22
N ALA A 59 4.88 0.27 -26.17
CA ALA A 59 4.86 0.78 -24.81
C ALA A 59 6.28 1.10 -24.32
N THR A 60 7.20 0.14 -24.41
CA THR A 60 8.59 0.32 -23.95
C THR A 60 9.24 1.50 -24.64
N LEU A 61 9.15 1.55 -25.97
CA LEU A 61 9.81 2.58 -26.76
C LEU A 61 9.19 3.96 -26.54
N ALA A 62 7.87 4.06 -26.40
CA ALA A 62 7.17 5.30 -26.11
C ALA A 62 7.58 5.87 -24.75
N LEU A 63 7.52 5.02 -23.71
CA LEU A 63 7.81 5.42 -22.33
C LEU A 63 9.29 5.78 -22.15
N GLN A 64 10.23 4.99 -22.69
CA GLN A 64 11.66 5.31 -22.65
C GLN A 64 12.01 6.62 -23.35
N ARG A 65 11.29 6.99 -24.42
CA ARG A 65 11.53 8.25 -25.14
C ARG A 65 11.07 9.46 -24.31
N LEU A 66 9.99 9.34 -23.56
CA LEU A 66 9.49 10.42 -22.69
C LEU A 66 10.21 10.49 -21.34
N ALA A 67 10.63 9.36 -20.78
CA ALA A 67 11.43 9.32 -19.56
C ALA A 67 12.77 10.08 -19.66
N LYS A 68 13.25 10.38 -20.88
CA LYS A 68 14.47 11.17 -21.13
C LYS A 68 14.25 12.69 -21.04
N THR A 69 13.00 13.16 -20.97
CA THR A 69 12.70 14.59 -20.94
C THR A 69 12.53 15.12 -19.51
N ASP A 70 12.58 14.26 -18.50
CA ASP A 70 12.32 14.57 -17.08
C ASP A 70 10.92 15.18 -16.81
N ASP A 71 10.01 15.15 -17.80
CA ASP A 71 8.65 15.70 -17.70
C ASP A 71 7.61 14.62 -17.36
N VAL A 72 8.04 13.49 -16.79
CA VAL A 72 7.15 12.37 -16.45
C VAL A 72 7.39 11.87 -15.03
N GLU A 73 6.31 11.41 -14.40
CA GLU A 73 6.29 10.93 -13.01
C GLU A 73 6.58 9.42 -12.89
N TYR A 74 7.14 8.80 -13.93
CA TYR A 74 7.51 7.39 -13.92
C TYR A 74 8.94 7.19 -14.41
N SER A 75 9.58 6.14 -13.90
CA SER A 75 10.81 5.59 -14.44
C SER A 75 10.50 4.30 -15.20
N ILE A 76 11.32 3.96 -16.20
CA ILE A 76 11.29 2.65 -16.85
C ILE A 76 12.72 2.09 -16.88
N PHE A 77 12.90 0.94 -16.24
CA PHE A 77 14.19 0.26 -16.15
C PHE A 77 13.99 -1.23 -16.31
N HIS A 78 14.72 -1.83 -17.25
CA HIS A 78 14.46 -3.19 -17.74
C HIS A 78 12.98 -3.38 -18.12
N ASP A 79 12.27 -4.26 -17.41
CA ASP A 79 10.87 -4.61 -17.62
C ASP A 79 9.92 -3.97 -16.59
N ILE A 80 10.41 -3.06 -15.75
CA ILE A 80 9.64 -2.43 -14.67
C ILE A 80 9.39 -0.95 -14.98
N ILE A 81 8.16 -0.53 -14.75
CA ILE A 81 7.74 0.86 -14.67
C ILE A 81 7.48 1.16 -13.18
N SER A 82 8.09 2.22 -12.66
CA SER A 82 8.06 2.53 -11.23
C SER A 82 7.83 4.02 -10.97
N GLY A 83 7.18 4.32 -9.84
CA GLY A 83 6.84 5.68 -9.44
C GLY A 83 7.99 6.47 -8.83
N PRO A 84 7.75 7.72 -8.43
CA PRO A 84 8.79 8.64 -7.94
C PRO A 84 9.52 8.18 -6.68
N THR A 85 8.89 7.38 -5.80
CA THR A 85 9.56 6.79 -4.63
C THR A 85 10.58 5.71 -5.04
N TYR A 86 10.33 5.00 -6.15
CA TYR A 86 11.12 3.84 -6.55
C TYR A 86 11.88 4.15 -7.84
N GLN A 87 12.95 4.94 -7.75
CA GLN A 87 13.75 5.33 -8.92
C GLN A 87 15.01 4.47 -9.06
N PRO A 88 15.41 4.06 -10.28
CA PRO A 88 16.62 3.27 -10.52
C PRO A 88 17.93 3.90 -10.03
N ARG A 89 17.93 5.20 -9.74
CA ARG A 89 19.09 5.91 -9.17
C ARG A 89 19.27 5.71 -7.67
N PHE A 90 18.27 5.19 -6.97
CA PHE A 90 18.35 4.92 -5.53
C PHE A 90 19.05 3.59 -5.26
N PHE A 91 19.84 3.54 -4.19
CA PHE A 91 20.67 2.36 -3.86
C PHE A 91 19.83 1.11 -3.59
N GLU A 92 18.66 1.28 -2.98
CA GLU A 92 17.77 0.19 -2.55
C GLU A 92 16.73 -0.20 -3.62
N TYR A 93 16.78 0.43 -4.81
CA TYR A 93 15.76 0.28 -5.86
C TYR A 93 15.41 -1.18 -6.19
N GLU A 94 16.42 -2.03 -6.42
CA GLU A 94 16.17 -3.42 -6.79
C GLU A 94 15.53 -4.21 -5.65
N GLU A 95 15.88 -3.91 -4.39
CA GLU A 95 15.33 -4.56 -3.21
C GLU A 95 13.88 -4.12 -2.96
N ASP A 96 13.60 -2.83 -3.07
CA ASP A 96 12.25 -2.26 -2.93
C ASP A 96 11.29 -2.80 -3.98
N VAL A 97 11.69 -2.73 -5.26
CA VAL A 97 10.90 -3.28 -6.37
C VAL A 97 10.67 -4.77 -6.13
N LYS A 98 11.70 -5.54 -5.79
CA LYS A 98 11.56 -6.97 -5.51
C LYS A 98 10.59 -7.24 -4.37
N SER A 99 10.64 -6.48 -3.28
CA SER A 99 9.73 -6.60 -2.14
C SER A 99 8.28 -6.35 -2.56
N ILE A 100 8.01 -5.25 -3.27
CA ILE A 100 6.66 -4.92 -3.73
C ILE A 100 6.14 -6.01 -4.69
N ARG A 101 6.95 -6.41 -5.68
CA ARG A 101 6.56 -7.41 -6.68
C ARG A 101 6.28 -8.78 -6.07
N GLN A 102 7.02 -9.17 -5.03
CA GLN A 102 6.75 -10.40 -4.27
C GLN A 102 5.40 -10.33 -3.57
N ASN A 103 5.07 -9.20 -2.94
CA ASN A 103 3.80 -9.00 -2.26
C ASN A 103 2.60 -8.90 -3.21
N GLN A 104 2.79 -8.35 -4.41
CA GLN A 104 1.77 -8.26 -5.46
C GLN A 104 1.44 -9.61 -6.10
N LYS A 105 2.39 -10.57 -6.08
CA LYS A 105 2.27 -11.84 -6.81
C LYS A 105 1.06 -12.64 -6.38
N GLY A 106 0.23 -13.02 -7.36
CA GLY A 106 -0.97 -13.84 -7.14
C GLY A 106 -2.18 -13.09 -6.58
N LYS A 107 -2.06 -11.79 -6.30
CA LYS A 107 -3.19 -10.94 -5.93
C LYS A 107 -3.87 -10.37 -7.18
N PRO A 108 -5.19 -10.16 -7.15
CA PRO A 108 -5.91 -9.48 -8.24
C PRO A 108 -5.45 -8.02 -8.35
N ARG A 109 -5.69 -7.40 -9.51
CA ARG A 109 -5.39 -5.97 -9.76
C ARG A 109 -6.66 -5.13 -9.68
N TYR A 110 -6.61 -4.02 -8.95
CA TYR A 110 -7.73 -3.08 -8.88
C TYR A 110 -7.80 -2.30 -10.19
N LEU A 111 -8.85 -2.52 -10.96
CA LEU A 111 -9.14 -1.81 -12.20
C LEU A 111 -10.46 -1.04 -12.03
N PRO A 112 -10.41 0.22 -11.58
CA PRO A 112 -11.61 1.05 -11.49
C PRO A 112 -12.10 1.42 -12.90
N ASP A 113 -13.17 2.20 -13.02
CA ASP A 113 -13.53 2.73 -14.33
C ASP A 113 -12.41 3.65 -14.89
N ARG A 114 -12.42 3.86 -16.21
CA ARG A 114 -11.37 4.62 -16.90
C ARG A 114 -11.24 6.05 -16.37
N ALA A 115 -12.35 6.68 -15.99
CA ALA A 115 -12.35 8.06 -15.52
C ALA A 115 -11.69 8.16 -14.15
N GLU A 116 -12.02 7.24 -13.23
CA GLU A 116 -11.36 7.12 -11.93
C GLU A 116 -9.87 6.77 -12.09
N PHE A 117 -9.53 5.78 -12.93
CA PHE A 117 -8.15 5.38 -13.14
C PHE A 117 -7.26 6.57 -13.55
N LEU A 118 -7.73 7.41 -14.48
CA LEU A 118 -6.98 8.57 -14.95
C LEU A 118 -6.91 9.72 -13.94
N ARG A 119 -7.64 9.68 -12.82
CA ARG A 119 -7.45 10.66 -11.73
C ARG A 119 -6.12 10.45 -11.01
N TYR A 120 -5.59 9.23 -11.00
CA TYR A 120 -4.25 8.92 -10.46
C TYR A 120 -3.11 9.54 -11.28
N VAL A 121 -3.39 10.21 -12.41
CA VAL A 121 -2.39 11.08 -13.05
C VAL A 121 -2.00 12.24 -12.13
N ASN A 122 -2.92 12.69 -11.27
CA ASN A 122 -2.61 13.67 -10.23
C ASN A 122 -2.01 12.95 -9.01
N PRO A 123 -0.74 13.23 -8.63
CA PRO A 123 -0.09 12.63 -7.46
C PRO A 123 -0.86 12.86 -6.15
N LEU A 124 -1.62 13.96 -6.08
CA LEU A 124 -2.42 14.35 -4.91
C LEU A 124 -3.83 13.76 -4.93
N TYR A 125 -4.16 12.87 -5.86
CA TYR A 125 -5.46 12.23 -5.89
C TYR A 125 -5.57 11.13 -4.82
N ILE A 126 -6.67 11.18 -4.07
CA ILE A 126 -6.93 10.29 -2.94
C ILE A 126 -8.34 9.71 -3.07
N GLU A 127 -8.43 8.38 -2.98
CA GLU A 127 -9.69 7.64 -2.90
C GLU A 127 -9.46 6.32 -2.13
N PRO A 128 -10.30 5.95 -1.15
CA PRO A 128 -11.48 6.67 -0.67
C PRO A 128 -11.16 7.91 0.18
N LYS A 129 -11.97 8.98 0.04
CA LYS A 129 -11.75 10.23 0.80
C LYS A 129 -12.24 10.22 2.24
N LYS A 130 -13.30 9.45 2.51
CA LYS A 130 -14.02 9.48 3.79
C LYS A 130 -13.14 9.12 5.00
N PRO A 131 -12.32 8.05 4.98
CA PRO A 131 -11.52 7.66 6.14
C PRO A 131 -10.56 8.77 6.60
N TYR A 132 -9.90 9.44 5.66
CA TYR A 132 -9.01 10.57 5.95
C TYR A 132 -9.76 11.78 6.51
N ALA A 133 -10.94 12.09 5.97
CA ALA A 133 -11.77 13.17 6.50
C ALA A 133 -12.26 12.88 7.93
N ASP A 134 -12.62 11.62 8.21
CA ASP A 134 -13.02 11.17 9.55
C ASP A 134 -11.84 11.26 10.53
N LEU A 135 -10.63 10.84 10.12
CA LEU A 135 -9.42 10.94 10.91
C LEU A 135 -9.06 12.40 11.23
N LYS A 136 -9.04 13.28 10.21
CA LYS A 136 -8.83 14.72 10.39
C LYS A 136 -9.82 15.31 11.40
N THR A 137 -11.10 15.00 11.21
CA THR A 137 -12.18 15.47 12.09
C THR A 137 -11.97 14.98 13.52
N TYR A 138 -11.59 13.71 13.70
CA TYR A 138 -11.31 13.14 15.01
C TYR A 138 -10.14 13.85 15.70
N ILE A 139 -9.03 14.05 14.98
CA ILE A 139 -7.83 14.74 15.49
C ILE A 139 -8.18 16.14 15.98
N LEU A 140 -8.81 16.95 15.13
CA LEU A 140 -9.10 18.37 15.42
C LEU A 140 -10.15 18.51 16.53
N LYS A 141 -11.21 17.69 16.51
CA LYS A 141 -12.28 17.74 17.51
C LYS A 141 -11.77 17.39 18.91
N ASN A 142 -10.86 16.43 19.02
CA ASN A 142 -10.31 16.00 20.30
C ASN A 142 -9.04 16.78 20.70
N ARG A 143 -8.58 17.71 19.86
CA ARG A 143 -7.39 18.55 20.11
C ARG A 143 -6.15 17.71 20.45
N LEU A 144 -5.95 16.63 19.69
CA LEU A 144 -4.84 15.70 19.90
C LEU A 144 -3.49 16.36 19.63
N THR A 145 -3.44 17.43 18.84
CA THR A 145 -2.25 18.23 18.55
C THR A 145 -2.57 19.72 18.64
N LYS A 146 -1.52 20.54 18.79
CA LYS A 146 -1.60 22.01 18.67
C LYS A 146 -1.57 22.48 17.23
N LYS A 147 -1.20 21.61 16.29
CA LYS A 147 -1.21 21.90 14.85
C LYS A 147 -2.63 22.26 14.40
N GLY A 148 -2.73 23.24 13.50
CA GLY A 148 -3.98 23.61 12.86
C GLY A 148 -4.26 22.78 11.61
N GLU A 149 -5.18 23.26 10.78
CA GLU A 149 -5.33 22.78 9.41
C GLU A 149 -4.21 23.33 8.51
N GLY A 150 -4.03 22.73 7.34
CA GLY A 150 -3.03 23.11 6.34
C GLY A 150 -1.88 22.12 6.21
N LEU A 151 -1.04 22.35 5.20
CA LEU A 151 0.10 21.49 4.86
C LEU A 151 1.12 21.39 6.00
N ASP A 152 1.35 22.48 6.74
CA ASP A 152 2.22 22.46 7.93
C ASP A 152 1.50 21.94 9.19
N GLY A 153 0.28 21.44 9.04
CA GLY A 153 -0.59 20.98 10.11
C GLY A 153 -1.15 19.58 9.85
N VAL A 154 -2.39 19.34 10.29
CA VAL A 154 -3.00 18.01 10.23
C VAL A 154 -3.20 17.51 8.80
N ASP A 155 -3.32 18.39 7.80
CA ASP A 155 -3.44 17.95 6.41
C ASP A 155 -2.13 17.37 5.88
N GLY A 156 -0.97 17.94 6.27
CA GLY A 156 0.34 17.36 5.96
C GLY A 156 0.53 16.00 6.62
N ASP A 157 0.22 15.90 7.92
CA ASP A 157 0.34 14.63 8.65
C ASP A 157 -0.54 13.51 8.04
N ILE A 158 -1.67 13.87 7.42
CA ILE A 158 -2.54 12.93 6.72
C ILE A 158 -1.98 12.52 5.35
N ILE A 159 -1.30 13.43 4.65
CA ILE A 159 -0.60 13.13 3.39
C ILE A 159 0.56 12.17 3.68
N ASP A 160 1.38 12.48 4.69
CA ASP A 160 2.48 11.61 5.13
C ASP A 160 1.96 10.21 5.50
N LEU A 161 0.89 10.16 6.31
CA LEU A 161 0.24 8.89 6.67
C LEU A 161 -0.20 8.11 5.43
N GLN A 162 -0.82 8.79 4.45
CA GLN A 162 -1.24 8.12 3.22
C GLN A 162 -0.04 7.52 2.50
N GLU A 163 1.03 8.28 2.28
CA GLU A 163 2.23 7.82 1.58
C GLU A 163 2.86 6.62 2.31
N MET A 164 3.03 6.73 3.63
CA MET A 164 3.49 5.62 4.48
C MET A 164 2.65 4.36 4.26
N ILE A 165 1.32 4.48 4.30
CA ILE A 165 0.45 3.32 4.12
C ILE A 165 0.61 2.77 2.70
N GLN A 166 0.54 3.60 1.66
CA GLN A 166 0.62 3.17 0.25
C GLN A 166 1.89 2.35 -0.02
N GLU A 167 3.01 2.76 0.57
CA GLU A 167 4.33 2.11 0.48
C GLU A 167 4.45 0.83 1.31
N GLY A 168 3.43 0.52 2.12
CA GLY A 168 3.33 -0.72 2.88
C GLY A 168 3.91 -0.65 4.29
N ILE A 169 4.12 0.57 4.82
CA ILE A 169 4.48 0.74 6.23
C ILE A 169 3.38 0.15 7.11
N ASP A 170 3.76 -0.61 8.13
CA ASP A 170 2.80 -1.27 8.99
C ASP A 170 2.14 -0.28 9.96
N ILE A 171 0.93 -0.62 10.40
CA ILE A 171 0.13 0.26 11.25
C ILE A 171 0.82 0.65 12.58
N ARG A 172 1.75 -0.17 13.11
CA ARG A 172 2.48 0.20 14.33
C ARG A 172 3.35 1.41 14.07
N ASN A 173 4.11 1.39 12.98
CA ASN A 173 4.95 2.53 12.58
C ASN A 173 4.10 3.76 12.22
N CYS A 174 2.90 3.58 11.65
CA CYS A 174 1.94 4.68 11.49
C CYS A 174 1.46 5.26 12.84
N ILE A 175 1.22 4.43 13.85
CA ILE A 175 0.87 4.91 15.21
C ILE A 175 2.06 5.64 15.82
N GLU A 176 3.27 5.08 15.68
CA GLU A 176 4.51 5.66 16.19
C GLU A 176 4.73 7.07 15.62
N TYR A 177 4.53 7.25 14.31
CA TYR A 177 4.57 8.57 13.66
C TYR A 177 3.73 9.61 14.42
N PHE A 178 2.46 9.33 14.74
CA PHE A 178 1.64 10.30 15.47
C PHE A 178 2.16 10.53 16.90
N THR A 179 2.55 9.47 17.60
CA THR A 179 3.06 9.60 18.98
C THR A 179 4.38 10.36 19.07
N GLU A 180 5.16 10.41 17.99
CA GLU A 180 6.42 11.15 17.89
C GLU A 180 6.24 12.58 17.34
N ASN A 181 5.13 12.88 16.66
CA ASN A 181 4.87 14.16 15.97
C ASN A 181 3.90 15.09 16.72
N ASP A 182 4.16 15.34 18.00
CA ASP A 182 3.40 16.29 18.85
C ASP A 182 1.91 15.94 19.07
N TYR A 183 1.49 14.68 18.86
CA TYR A 183 0.17 14.23 19.28
C TYR A 183 0.19 13.73 20.72
N VAL A 184 -0.78 14.21 21.51
CA VAL A 184 -0.91 13.92 22.93
C VAL A 184 -2.25 13.23 23.18
N PHE A 185 -2.19 12.11 23.89
CA PHE A 185 -3.35 11.30 24.25
C PHE A 185 -3.58 11.31 25.76
N ASN A 186 -4.81 11.51 26.20
CA ASN A 186 -5.16 11.57 27.62
C ASN A 186 -5.41 10.17 28.20
N GLY A 187 -4.39 9.32 28.16
CA GLY A 187 -4.43 7.94 28.66
C GLY A 187 -4.84 6.91 27.61
N LEU A 188 -4.90 5.64 28.04
CA LEU A 188 -5.06 4.49 27.15
C LEU A 188 -6.39 4.47 26.39
N ASP A 189 -7.49 4.93 27.01
CA ASP A 189 -8.80 4.93 26.34
C ASP A 189 -8.84 5.88 25.15
N ASP A 190 -8.18 7.03 25.25
CA ASP A 190 -8.10 8.02 24.18
C ASP A 190 -7.23 7.50 23.03
N LEU A 191 -6.07 6.93 23.36
CA LEU A 191 -5.19 6.25 22.40
C LEU A 191 -5.92 5.11 21.67
N ASN A 192 -6.66 4.27 22.40
CA ASN A 192 -7.40 3.15 21.80
C ASN A 192 -8.46 3.63 20.79
N ARG A 193 -9.17 4.73 21.10
CA ARG A 193 -10.14 5.31 20.15
C ARG A 193 -9.46 5.91 18.93
N PHE A 194 -8.32 6.59 19.11
CA PHE A 194 -7.51 7.07 17.98
C PHE A 194 -7.06 5.92 17.08
N VAL A 195 -6.51 4.84 17.67
CA VAL A 195 -6.06 3.66 16.93
C VAL A 195 -7.21 3.03 16.13
N GLN A 196 -8.45 3.04 16.63
CA GLN A 196 -9.61 2.56 15.86
C GLN A 196 -9.87 3.40 14.59
N VAL A 197 -9.82 4.73 14.71
CA VAL A 197 -10.03 5.64 13.56
C VAL A 197 -8.86 5.54 12.57
N LEU A 198 -7.64 5.44 13.08
CA LEU A 198 -6.44 5.22 12.27
C LEU A 198 -6.49 3.87 11.54
N SER A 199 -6.89 2.80 12.22
CA SER A 199 -7.04 1.46 11.62
C SER A 199 -8.07 1.47 10.50
N ASN A 200 -9.19 2.18 10.68
CA ASN A 200 -10.18 2.35 9.62
C ASN A 200 -9.58 3.08 8.40
N THR A 201 -8.75 4.09 8.63
CA THR A 201 -8.01 4.80 7.56
C THR A 201 -7.07 3.84 6.85
N TYR A 202 -6.18 3.18 7.60
CA TYR A 202 -5.23 2.18 7.11
C TYR A 202 -5.87 1.12 6.23
N ASN A 203 -6.93 0.47 6.73
CA ASN A 203 -7.58 -0.64 6.03
C ASN A 203 -8.37 -0.20 4.79
N ASN A 204 -8.65 1.10 4.67
CA ASN A 204 -9.32 1.69 3.51
C ASN A 204 -8.36 2.48 2.60
N THR A 205 -7.06 2.48 2.86
CA THR A 205 -6.07 3.07 1.94
C THR A 205 -5.65 2.06 0.88
N ARG A 206 -5.50 2.53 -0.37
CA ARG A 206 -5.02 1.74 -1.51
C ARG A 206 -3.57 1.33 -1.27
N LEU A 207 -3.21 0.06 -1.47
CA LEU A 207 -1.84 -0.43 -1.21
C LEU A 207 -1.14 -0.90 -2.48
N TYR A 208 0.13 -0.52 -2.64
CA TYR A 208 0.97 -1.02 -3.74
C TYR A 208 1.14 -2.54 -3.65
N TYR A 209 1.33 -3.07 -2.45
CA TYR A 209 1.40 -4.50 -2.16
C TYR A 209 0.13 -5.28 -2.55
N ASN A 210 -1.01 -4.60 -2.73
CA ASN A 210 -2.29 -5.21 -3.09
C ASN A 210 -2.72 -4.86 -4.52
N ASN A 211 -1.78 -4.45 -5.40
CA ASN A 211 -2.09 -4.02 -6.76
C ASN A 211 -3.23 -2.98 -6.81
N GLY A 212 -3.20 -2.01 -5.88
CA GLY A 212 -4.17 -0.92 -5.82
C GLY A 212 -5.49 -1.27 -5.11
N PHE A 213 -5.66 -2.46 -4.55
CA PHE A 213 -6.77 -2.71 -3.62
C PHE A 213 -6.47 -2.18 -2.22
N THR A 214 -7.52 -1.83 -1.46
CA THR A 214 -7.37 -1.62 -0.02
C THR A 214 -7.30 -2.96 0.72
N PRO A 215 -6.73 -3.03 1.94
CA PRO A 215 -6.82 -4.23 2.78
C PRO A 215 -8.24 -4.75 2.95
N ASP A 216 -9.21 -3.87 3.24
CA ASP A 216 -10.61 -4.26 3.44
C ASP A 216 -11.22 -4.86 2.17
N GLU A 217 -10.94 -4.29 0.99
CA GLU A 217 -11.43 -4.86 -0.26
C GLU A 217 -10.81 -6.21 -0.59
N ILE A 218 -9.51 -6.40 -0.30
CA ILE A 218 -8.87 -7.72 -0.44
C ILE A 218 -9.58 -8.74 0.45
N PHE A 219 -9.75 -8.39 1.73
CA PHE A 219 -10.38 -9.25 2.71
C PHE A 219 -11.82 -9.59 2.28
N GLU A 220 -12.67 -8.58 2.07
CA GLU A 220 -14.09 -8.77 1.80
C GLU A 220 -14.36 -9.53 0.51
N ARG A 221 -13.61 -9.25 -0.56
CA ARG A 221 -13.86 -9.84 -1.88
C ARG A 221 -13.20 -11.20 -2.07
N PHE A 222 -12.01 -11.40 -1.52
CA PHE A 222 -11.18 -12.56 -1.89
C PHE A 222 -10.84 -13.49 -0.73
N GLU A 223 -10.91 -13.05 0.53
CA GLU A 223 -10.55 -13.86 1.71
C GLU A 223 -11.76 -14.29 2.51
N ARG A 224 -12.67 -13.36 2.83
CA ARG A 224 -13.90 -13.60 3.60
C ARG A 224 -14.76 -14.73 3.02
N PRO A 225 -14.96 -14.87 1.69
CA PRO A 225 -15.73 -15.99 1.14
C PRO A 225 -15.07 -17.36 1.36
N LYS A 226 -13.76 -17.41 1.63
CA LYS A 226 -13.01 -18.64 1.92
C LYS A 226 -13.03 -19.01 3.41
N LEU A 227 -13.47 -18.10 4.28
CA LEU A 227 -13.57 -18.36 5.71
C LEU A 227 -14.71 -19.32 5.99
N LYS A 228 -14.43 -20.31 6.84
CA LYS A 228 -15.47 -21.18 7.37
C LYS A 228 -16.26 -20.40 8.43
N PRO A 229 -17.60 -20.56 8.49
CA PRO A 229 -18.36 -20.00 9.58
C PRO A 229 -17.83 -20.54 10.91
N LEU A 230 -17.85 -19.69 11.94
CA LEU A 230 -17.54 -20.13 13.30
C LEU A 230 -18.44 -21.32 13.65
N PRO A 231 -17.92 -22.35 14.35
CA PRO A 231 -18.75 -23.43 14.86
C PRO A 231 -19.95 -22.84 15.62
N LYS A 232 -21.15 -23.37 15.35
CA LYS A 232 -22.37 -22.97 16.09
C LYS A 232 -22.29 -23.38 17.56
N GLU A 233 -21.53 -24.43 17.84
CA GLU A 233 -21.23 -24.82 19.20
C GLU A 233 -20.20 -23.86 19.78
N PRO A 234 -20.41 -23.36 21.01
CA PRO A 234 -19.38 -22.61 21.69
C PRO A 234 -18.11 -23.45 21.68
N PHE A 235 -16.96 -22.81 21.42
CA PHE A 235 -15.68 -23.48 21.61
C PHE A 235 -15.71 -24.10 23.00
N ASN A 236 -15.68 -25.42 23.06
CA ASN A 236 -15.46 -26.14 24.30
C ASN A 236 -13.98 -25.89 24.64
N ILE A 237 -13.69 -24.69 25.14
CA ILE A 237 -12.44 -24.39 25.81
C ILE A 237 -12.43 -25.43 26.92
N PRO A 238 -11.55 -26.45 26.87
CA PRO A 238 -11.52 -27.46 27.91
C PRO A 238 -11.46 -26.67 29.21
N THR A 239 -12.47 -26.83 30.07
CA THR A 239 -12.41 -26.24 31.39
C THR A 239 -11.12 -26.77 31.97
N ILE A 240 -10.09 -25.92 32.05
CA ILE A 240 -8.85 -26.26 32.72
C ILE A 240 -9.34 -26.75 34.08
N PRO A 241 -9.15 -28.03 34.43
CA PRO A 241 -9.64 -28.57 35.68
C PRO A 241 -9.22 -27.57 36.76
N LYS A 242 -10.18 -27.05 37.53
CA LYS A 242 -9.87 -26.09 38.58
C LYS A 242 -8.80 -26.73 39.45
N VAL A 243 -7.56 -26.27 39.29
CA VAL A 243 -6.44 -26.93 39.93
C VAL A 243 -6.61 -26.65 41.41
N GLY A 244 -6.73 -27.72 42.20
CA GLY A 244 -6.94 -27.60 43.63
C GLY A 244 -5.79 -26.82 44.23
N ARG A 245 -6.08 -26.02 45.27
CA ARG A 245 -5.07 -25.23 45.99
C ARG A 245 -3.85 -26.06 46.42
N ASN A 246 -4.02 -27.36 46.64
CA ASN A 246 -2.98 -28.31 47.04
C ASN A 246 -2.44 -29.22 45.91
N ASP A 247 -2.97 -29.15 44.69
CA ASP A 247 -2.55 -29.97 43.55
C ASP A 247 -1.23 -29.45 42.94
N PRO A 248 -0.47 -30.28 42.20
CA PRO A 248 0.69 -29.83 41.45
C PRO A 248 0.35 -28.68 40.50
N CYS A 249 1.22 -27.67 40.45
CA CYS A 249 1.01 -26.50 39.63
C CYS A 249 1.16 -26.85 38.14
N PRO A 250 0.22 -26.44 37.26
CA PRO A 250 0.23 -26.83 35.85
C PRO A 250 1.37 -26.22 35.03
N CYS A 251 2.14 -25.29 35.60
CA CYS A 251 3.34 -24.71 34.97
C CYS A 251 4.57 -25.64 35.00
N GLY A 252 4.46 -26.84 35.58
CA GLY A 252 5.56 -27.82 35.64
C GLY A 252 6.62 -27.55 36.71
N SER A 253 6.39 -26.61 37.64
CA SER A 253 7.36 -26.25 38.69
C SER A 253 7.59 -27.31 39.78
N GLY A 254 6.77 -28.36 39.82
CA GLY A 254 6.75 -29.35 40.90
C GLY A 254 6.17 -28.86 42.23
N LEU A 255 5.78 -27.58 42.32
CA LEU A 255 5.18 -26.98 43.53
C LEU A 255 3.66 -27.16 43.56
N LYS A 256 3.06 -27.17 44.76
CA LYS A 256 1.60 -27.05 44.91
C LYS A 256 1.10 -25.71 44.37
N TYR A 257 -0.09 -25.67 43.77
CA TYR A 257 -0.64 -24.46 43.13
C TYR A 257 -0.60 -23.22 44.04
N LYS A 258 -1.00 -23.36 45.32
CA LYS A 258 -0.94 -22.26 46.32
C LYS A 258 0.44 -21.67 46.60
N ARG A 259 1.50 -22.40 46.26
CA ARG A 259 2.90 -21.99 46.45
C ARG A 259 3.53 -21.48 45.16
N CYS A 260 2.78 -21.46 44.06
CA CYS A 260 3.26 -21.04 42.74
C CYS A 260 2.34 -19.96 42.17
N HIS A 261 1.28 -20.34 41.44
CA HIS A 261 0.36 -19.41 40.77
C HIS A 261 -0.93 -19.10 41.55
N GLY A 262 -1.19 -19.78 42.67
CA GLY A 262 -2.38 -19.60 43.50
C GLY A 262 -2.20 -18.62 44.66
N LYS A 263 -1.49 -17.49 44.42
CA LYS A 263 -1.39 -16.39 45.38
C LYS A 263 -2.68 -15.59 45.44
#